data_AF-A0A8S3RVC4-F1
#
_entry.id   AF-A0A8S3RVC4-F1
#
_cell.length_a   1.000
_cell.length_b   1.000
_cell.length_c   1.000
_cell.angle_alpha   90.00
_cell.angle_beta   90.00
_cell.angle_gamma   90.00
#
_symmetry.space_group_name_H-M   'P 1'
#
loop_
_entity.id
_entity.type
_entity.pdbx_description
1 polymer ?
#
loop_
_entity_poly.entity_id
_entity_poly.type
_entity_poly.pdbx_seq_one_letter_code
_entity_poly.pdbx_strand_id
1 'polypeptide(L)'
;MQSSDTDYHFDNNNTIDMDFCANMEIQTKKRKFEMTTENVTSAIMSGRQFVLLPRNSSTYVTTDWKLTGTSLFLPLKGDTFVNLQKYEQITVADGSYFIADDAGNYSRSVTGKVLHLWKYCMSEKDYFVAESFLFTSPQDFSVVINHLYTS
;
A
#
# COMPACT_ATOMS: atom_id res chain seq x y z
N MET A 1 -45.79 26.02 -31.08
CA MET A 1 -45.19 24.77 -31.60
C MET A 1 -43.74 25.13 -31.92
N GLN A 2 -42.69 24.61 -31.29
CA GLN A 2 -42.52 23.35 -30.58
C GLN A 2 -41.39 23.58 -29.57
N SER A 3 -41.66 23.29 -28.29
CA SER A 3 -40.68 23.13 -27.22
C SER A 3 -39.87 21.86 -27.48
N SER A 4 -38.55 21.92 -27.30
CA SER A 4 -37.69 20.73 -27.27
C SER A 4 -36.93 20.73 -25.95
N ASP A 5 -37.49 19.98 -25.01
CA ASP A 5 -36.82 19.54 -23.79
C ASP A 5 -35.74 18.52 -24.19
N THR A 6 -34.49 18.75 -23.77
CA THR A 6 -33.45 17.73 -23.81
C THR A 6 -33.16 17.28 -22.39
N ASP A 7 -33.70 16.12 -22.04
CA ASP A 7 -33.39 15.36 -20.83
C ASP A 7 -31.89 15.04 -20.77
N TYR A 8 -31.21 15.53 -19.73
CA TYR A 8 -29.89 15.05 -19.36
C TYR A 8 -30.03 13.70 -18.65
N HIS A 9 -29.85 12.61 -19.40
CA HIS A 9 -29.75 11.28 -18.81
C HIS A 9 -28.37 11.07 -18.20
N PHE A 10 -28.36 10.64 -16.94
CA PHE A 10 -27.20 10.43 -16.09
C PHE A 10 -26.64 9.03 -16.34
N ASP A 11 -25.63 8.89 -17.21
CA ASP A 11 -24.91 7.62 -17.34
C ASP A 11 -23.74 7.59 -16.36
N ASN A 12 -24.06 7.13 -15.15
CA ASN A 12 -23.14 6.91 -14.05
C ASN A 12 -22.39 5.58 -14.26
N ASN A 13 -21.55 5.49 -15.30
CA ASN A 13 -20.68 4.34 -15.54
C ASN A 13 -19.40 4.46 -14.73
N ASN A 14 -19.54 4.33 -13.41
CA ASN A 14 -18.42 4.03 -12.52
C ASN A 14 -18.37 2.52 -12.28
N THR A 15 -18.24 1.75 -13.37
CA THR A 15 -17.82 0.36 -13.29
C THR A 15 -16.32 0.40 -13.04
N ILE A 16 -15.96 0.49 -11.76
CA ILE A 16 -14.59 0.29 -11.32
C ILE A 16 -14.26 -1.16 -11.67
N ASP A 17 -13.43 -1.29 -12.69
CA ASP A 17 -12.85 -2.51 -13.23
C ASP A 17 -12.43 -3.43 -12.08
N MET A 18 -13.19 -4.52 -11.89
CA MET A 18 -13.05 -5.46 -10.77
C MET A 18 -12.09 -6.61 -11.09
N ASP A 19 -11.20 -6.46 -12.08
CA ASP A 19 -10.35 -7.54 -12.58
C ASP A 19 -8.84 -7.19 -12.60
N PHE A 20 -8.34 -6.53 -11.54
CA PHE A 20 -6.88 -6.42 -11.32
C PHE A 20 -6.34 -7.55 -10.40
N CYS A 21 -6.71 -8.80 -10.68
CA CYS A 21 -6.05 -10.00 -10.14
C CYS A 21 -5.63 -10.95 -11.30
N ALA A 22 -5.10 -10.40 -12.39
CA ALA A 22 -4.51 -11.19 -13.48
C ALA A 22 -3.00 -10.93 -13.55
N ASN A 23 -2.21 -11.96 -13.23
CA ASN A 23 -0.74 -12.07 -13.40
C ASN A 23 0.16 -11.84 -12.18
N MET A 24 -0.22 -12.33 -11.00
CA MET A 24 0.78 -12.62 -9.95
C MET A 24 0.89 -14.14 -9.72
N GLU A 25 1.41 -14.84 -10.73
CA GLU A 25 1.92 -16.20 -10.51
C GLU A 25 3.09 -16.12 -9.52
N ILE A 26 2.92 -16.67 -8.31
CA ILE A 26 3.83 -17.64 -7.66
C ILE A 26 3.12 -18.27 -6.43
N GLN A 27 2.64 -19.50 -6.68
CA GLN A 27 2.67 -20.68 -5.80
C GLN A 27 2.19 -20.53 -4.35
N THR A 28 0.87 -20.58 -4.17
CA THR A 28 0.19 -20.98 -2.94
C THR A 28 0.45 -22.46 -2.61
N LYS A 29 1.63 -22.77 -2.08
CA LYS A 29 1.77 -23.92 -1.18
C LYS A 29 1.46 -23.45 0.23
N LYS A 30 0.31 -23.90 0.75
CA LYS A 30 -0.09 -23.87 2.17
C LYS A 30 1.11 -24.19 3.07
N ARG A 31 1.88 -23.16 3.46
CA ARG A 31 2.85 -23.23 4.54
C ARG A 31 2.28 -22.37 5.64
N LYS A 32 1.96 -23.04 6.75
CA LYS A 32 1.74 -22.44 8.06
C LYS A 32 2.91 -21.48 8.29
N PHE A 33 2.66 -20.17 8.22
CA PHE A 33 3.72 -19.18 8.20
C PHE A 33 4.15 -18.91 9.65
N GLU A 34 5.41 -19.19 9.97
CA GLU A 34 6.07 -18.64 11.16
C GLU A 34 6.41 -17.18 10.85
N MET A 35 5.48 -16.28 11.22
CA MET A 35 5.71 -14.84 11.22
C MET A 35 6.87 -14.52 12.16
N THR A 36 7.93 -13.91 11.63
CA THR A 36 8.92 -13.21 12.44
C THR A 36 8.28 -11.91 12.92
N THR A 37 7.79 -11.94 14.15
CA THR A 37 7.42 -10.79 15.01
C THR A 37 6.75 -9.60 14.31
N GLU A 38 5.74 -9.84 13.48
CA GLU A 38 4.85 -8.80 13.00
C GLU A 38 3.95 -8.35 14.17
N ASN A 39 4.11 -7.12 14.63
CA ASN A 39 3.12 -6.51 15.53
C ASN A 39 1.91 -6.12 14.68
N VAL A 40 1.01 -7.08 14.45
CA VAL A 40 -0.28 -6.87 13.79
C VAL A 40 -1.10 -5.95 14.68
N THR A 41 -1.05 -4.66 14.37
CA THR A 41 -1.92 -3.66 14.97
C THR A 41 -3.08 -3.46 14.01
N SER A 42 -4.17 -4.17 14.24
CA SER A 42 -5.45 -3.96 13.58
C SER A 42 -5.98 -2.57 13.98
N ALA A 43 -5.43 -1.53 13.38
CA ALA A 43 -5.90 -0.17 13.59
C ALA A 43 -7.31 -0.07 12.98
N ILE A 44 -8.33 0.04 13.82
CA ILE A 44 -9.66 0.42 13.36
C ILE A 44 -9.52 1.83 12.81
N MET A 45 -9.65 1.95 11.49
CA MET A 45 -9.50 3.18 10.73
C MET A 45 -10.65 4.15 11.02
N SER A 46 -10.60 4.83 12.16
CA SER A 46 -11.57 5.85 12.54
C SER A 46 -11.14 7.22 11.98
N GLY A 47 -11.94 7.77 11.07
CA GLY A 47 -12.03 9.21 10.83
C GLY A 47 -11.18 9.85 9.72
N ARG A 48 -10.01 9.32 9.33
CA ARG A 48 -9.17 9.94 8.28
C ARG A 48 -9.02 9.07 7.04
N GLN A 49 -9.48 9.59 5.90
CA GLN A 49 -9.47 8.89 4.61
C GLN A 49 -8.11 8.96 3.90
N PHE A 50 -7.31 9.99 4.17
CA PHE A 50 -6.03 10.22 3.50
C PHE A 50 -4.89 10.49 4.49
N VAL A 51 -3.73 9.91 4.20
CA VAL A 51 -2.43 10.24 4.82
C VAL A 51 -1.56 10.92 3.79
N LEU A 52 -0.99 12.07 4.15
CA LEU A 52 0.08 12.70 3.36
C LEU A 52 1.41 12.04 3.73
N LEU A 53 2.10 11.54 2.71
CA LEU A 53 3.49 11.14 2.76
C LEU A 53 4.31 12.19 1.99
N PRO A 54 4.99 13.11 2.68
CA PRO A 54 5.84 14.09 2.03
C PRO A 54 7.00 13.43 1.31
N ARG A 55 7.41 13.99 0.17
CA ARG A 55 8.65 13.62 -0.49
C ARG A 55 9.81 13.91 0.44
N ASN A 56 10.59 12.88 0.73
CA ASN A 56 11.84 13.00 1.47
C ASN A 56 12.84 11.94 1.00
N SER A 57 14.08 12.05 1.45
CA SER A 57 15.15 11.08 1.13
C SER A 57 15.12 9.81 1.98
N SER A 58 14.19 9.73 2.93
CA SER A 58 14.09 8.70 3.96
C SER A 58 12.92 7.75 3.76
N THR A 59 12.05 8.01 2.78
CA THR A 59 10.83 7.25 2.48
C THR A 59 10.92 6.63 1.11
N TYR A 60 10.58 5.35 1.05
CA TYR A 60 10.60 4.54 -0.15
C TYR A 60 9.29 3.78 -0.28
N VAL A 61 8.95 3.36 -1.50
CA VAL A 61 7.68 2.68 -1.80
C VAL A 61 7.92 1.45 -2.67
N THR A 62 7.10 0.43 -2.50
CA THR A 62 7.00 -0.69 -3.43
C THR A 62 5.55 -1.15 -3.57
N THR A 63 5.19 -1.57 -4.78
CA THR A 63 3.92 -2.23 -5.10
C THR A 63 4.13 -3.69 -5.51
N ASP A 64 5.38 -4.17 -5.50
CA ASP A 64 5.77 -5.54 -5.84
C ASP A 64 6.34 -6.23 -4.60
N TRP A 65 5.47 -6.42 -3.60
CA TRP A 65 5.85 -7.04 -2.34
C TRP A 65 6.04 -8.57 -2.51
N LYS A 66 7.21 -9.04 -2.11
CA LYS A 66 7.62 -10.45 -2.16
C LYS A 66 7.83 -10.99 -0.76
N LEU A 67 7.12 -12.06 -0.43
CA LEU A 67 7.25 -12.78 0.85
C LEU A 67 8.66 -13.34 1.11
N THR A 68 9.48 -13.47 0.06
CA THR A 68 10.90 -13.86 0.15
C THR A 68 11.79 -12.77 0.77
N GLY A 69 11.26 -11.56 1.01
CA GLY A 69 12.04 -10.42 1.51
C GLY A 69 12.92 -9.76 0.45
N THR A 70 12.69 -10.08 -0.82
CA THR A 70 13.49 -9.56 -1.95
C THR A 70 12.81 -8.41 -2.70
N SER A 71 11.76 -7.83 -2.11
CA SER A 71 11.08 -6.63 -2.61
C SER A 71 12.07 -5.48 -2.73
N LEU A 72 12.06 -4.80 -3.88
CA LEU A 72 12.83 -3.58 -4.09
C LEU A 72 11.95 -2.36 -3.82
N PHE A 73 12.42 -1.49 -2.94
CA PHE A 73 11.77 -0.22 -2.63
C PHE A 73 12.43 0.90 -3.44
N LEU A 74 11.60 1.68 -4.11
CA LEU A 74 12.02 2.84 -4.90
C LEU A 74 11.87 4.12 -4.07
N PRO A 75 12.74 5.12 -4.24
CA PRO A 75 12.57 6.42 -3.59
C PRO A 75 11.21 7.03 -3.91
N LEU A 76 10.56 7.63 -2.90
CA LEU A 76 9.31 8.34 -3.12
C LEU A 76 9.57 9.57 -4.02
N LYS A 77 8.98 9.57 -5.22
CA LYS A 77 9.29 10.60 -6.25
C LYS A 77 8.64 11.96 -6.00
N GLY A 78 7.60 12.02 -5.18
CA GLY A 78 6.79 13.20 -4.93
C GLY A 78 5.97 13.07 -3.64
N ASP A 79 5.28 14.15 -3.27
CA ASP A 79 4.32 14.10 -2.18
C ASP A 79 3.16 13.18 -2.59
N THR A 80 2.83 12.20 -1.74
CA THR A 80 1.80 11.21 -2.03
C THR A 80 0.71 11.26 -0.99
N PHE A 81 -0.53 11.42 -1.43
CA PHE A 81 -1.70 11.23 -0.57
C PHE A 81 -2.21 9.80 -0.70
N VAL A 82 -2.04 9.01 0.35
CA VAL A 82 -2.49 7.62 0.41
C VAL A 82 -3.94 7.59 0.86
N ASN A 83 -4.85 7.15 -0.02
CA ASN A 83 -6.25 6.91 0.35
C ASN A 83 -6.37 5.59 1.11
N LEU A 84 -6.50 5.67 2.43
CA LEU A 84 -6.55 4.51 3.28
C LEU A 84 -7.87 3.73 3.20
N GLN A 85 -8.94 4.33 2.69
CA GLN A 85 -10.20 3.60 2.47
C GLN A 85 -10.11 2.54 1.38
N LYS A 86 -9.04 2.58 0.56
CA LYS A 86 -8.80 1.57 -0.47
C LYS A 86 -8.20 0.27 0.08
N TYR A 87 -7.85 0.23 1.37
CA TYR A 87 -7.16 -0.89 1.98
C TYR A 87 -7.95 -1.38 3.19
N GLU A 88 -8.05 -2.69 3.33
CA GLU A 88 -8.84 -3.36 4.35
C GLU A 88 -8.05 -3.55 5.64
N GLN A 89 -6.72 -3.64 5.53
CA GLN A 89 -5.84 -3.83 6.68
C GLN A 89 -4.52 -3.09 6.48
N ILE A 90 -3.94 -2.67 7.60
CA ILE A 90 -2.61 -2.07 7.67
C ILE A 90 -1.80 -2.89 8.68
N THR A 91 -0.55 -3.21 8.34
CA THR A 91 0.39 -3.80 9.30
C THR A 91 1.72 -3.05 9.28
N VAL A 92 2.49 -3.21 10.35
CA VAL A 92 3.82 -2.62 10.48
C VAL A 92 4.81 -3.73 10.73
N ALA A 93 5.95 -3.63 10.06
CA ALA A 93 7.11 -4.48 10.29
C ALA A 93 8.37 -3.63 10.44
N ASP A 94 9.38 -4.16 11.09
CA ASP A 94 10.73 -3.61 11.13
C ASP A 94 11.73 -4.65 10.63
N GLY A 95 12.79 -4.18 9.96
CA GLY A 95 13.72 -5.10 9.32
C GLY A 95 14.73 -4.42 8.41
N SER A 96 15.41 -5.24 7.60
CA SER A 96 16.35 -4.83 6.57
C SER A 96 15.74 -5.08 5.20
N TYR A 97 15.74 -4.06 4.34
CA TYR A 97 15.03 -4.06 3.07
C TYR A 97 15.93 -3.56 1.94
N PHE A 98 15.63 -4.00 0.72
CA PHE A 98 16.41 -3.63 -0.45
C PHE A 98 15.86 -2.35 -1.10
N ILE A 99 16.74 -1.40 -1.35
CA ILE A 99 16.45 -0.16 -2.07
C ILE A 99 16.94 -0.30 -3.51
N ALA A 100 16.12 0.12 -4.46
CA ALA A 100 16.49 0.26 -5.84
C ALA A 100 17.02 1.66 -6.18
N ASP A 101 17.91 1.74 -7.16
CA ASP A 101 18.28 2.99 -7.81
C ASP A 101 17.16 3.51 -8.72
N ASP A 102 17.34 4.68 -9.34
CA ASP A 102 16.36 5.28 -10.24
C ASP A 102 16.08 4.43 -11.51
N ALA A 103 16.99 3.50 -11.84
CA ALA A 103 16.83 2.54 -12.93
C ALA A 103 16.14 1.24 -12.51
N GLY A 104 15.79 1.08 -11.23
CA GLY A 104 15.13 -0.10 -10.69
C GLY A 104 16.08 -1.25 -10.31
N ASN A 105 17.40 -1.04 -10.38
CA ASN A 105 18.37 -2.05 -9.97
C ASN A 105 18.61 -1.98 -8.47
N TYR A 106 18.96 -3.11 -7.86
CA TYR A 106 19.42 -3.13 -6.47
C TYR A 106 20.56 -2.13 -6.25
N SER A 107 20.37 -1.24 -5.28
CA SER A 107 21.37 -0.25 -4.88
C SER A 107 22.02 -0.63 -3.55
N ARG A 108 21.21 -0.82 -2.51
CA ARG A 108 21.68 -1.09 -1.14
C ARG A 108 20.60 -1.73 -0.26
N SER A 109 21.02 -2.30 0.86
CA SER A 109 20.12 -2.69 1.94
C SER A 109 20.06 -1.59 3.01
N VAL A 110 18.87 -1.31 3.53
CA VAL A 110 18.66 -0.34 4.62
C VAL A 110 17.77 -0.93 5.70
N THR A 111 18.09 -0.62 6.96
CA THR A 111 17.20 -0.92 8.08
C THR A 111 16.15 0.16 8.20
N GLY A 112 14.91 -0.24 8.49
CA GLY A 112 13.82 0.70 8.67
C GLY A 112 12.54 0.03 9.15
N LYS A 113 11.46 0.82 9.15
CA LYS A 113 10.10 0.38 9.46
C LYS A 113 9.27 0.42 8.18
N VAL A 114 8.51 -0.63 7.93
CA VAL A 114 7.61 -0.73 6.78
C VAL A 114 6.17 -0.67 7.25
N LEU A 115 5.37 0.11 6.54
CA LEU A 115 3.92 0.12 6.60
C LEU A 115 3.38 -0.67 5.40
N HIS A 116 2.76 -1.82 5.66
CA HIS A 116 2.11 -2.63 4.64
C HIS A 116 0.63 -2.26 4.55
N LEU A 117 0.15 -2.01 3.34
CA LEU A 117 -1.26 -1.77 3.03
C LEU A 117 -1.83 -2.97 2.30
N TRP A 118 -2.80 -3.63 2.92
CA TRP A 118 -3.32 -4.90 2.47
C TRP A 118 -4.64 -4.72 1.74
N LYS A 119 -4.82 -5.52 0.70
CA LYS A 119 -6.09 -5.69 0.01
C LYS A 119 -6.58 -7.12 0.04
N TYR A 120 -7.90 -7.29 0.09
CA TYR A 120 -8.50 -8.60 -0.08
C TYR A 120 -8.75 -8.89 -1.58
N CYS A 121 -8.15 -9.94 -2.13
CA CYS A 121 -8.48 -10.39 -3.49
C CYS A 121 -9.61 -11.43 -3.44
N MET A 122 -10.74 -11.09 -4.04
CA MET A 122 -11.94 -11.96 -4.03
C MET A 122 -11.75 -13.27 -4.79
N SER A 123 -10.93 -13.28 -5.86
CA SER A 123 -10.67 -14.48 -6.65
C SER A 123 -9.81 -15.50 -5.90
N GLU A 124 -8.75 -15.03 -5.24
CA GLU A 124 -7.84 -15.86 -4.45
C GLU A 124 -8.39 -16.14 -3.03
N LYS A 125 -9.40 -15.38 -2.60
CA LYS A 125 -9.98 -15.41 -1.25
C LYS A 125 -8.96 -15.18 -0.14
N ASP A 126 -7.92 -14.41 -0.43
CA ASP A 126 -6.82 -14.13 0.49
C ASP A 126 -6.42 -12.65 0.45
N TYR A 127 -5.67 -12.23 1.47
CA TYR A 127 -5.09 -10.89 1.53
C TYR A 127 -3.73 -10.85 0.85
N PHE A 128 -3.46 -9.75 0.16
CA PHE A 128 -2.15 -9.46 -0.40
C PHE A 128 -1.71 -8.05 -0.04
N VAL A 129 -0.40 -7.82 -0.01
CA VAL A 129 0.17 -6.49 0.19
C VAL A 129 0.11 -5.74 -1.13
N ALA A 130 -0.80 -4.77 -1.22
CA ALA A 130 -0.99 -3.97 -2.43
C ALA A 130 0.08 -2.88 -2.54
N GLU A 131 0.51 -2.33 -1.42
CA GLU A 131 1.53 -1.29 -1.38
C GLU A 131 2.27 -1.33 -0.05
N SER A 132 3.54 -0.94 -0.05
CA SER A 132 4.34 -0.84 1.15
C SER A 132 5.20 0.41 1.14
N PHE A 133 5.24 1.09 2.28
CA PHE A 133 6.06 2.28 2.48
C PHE A 133 7.14 1.98 3.52
N LEU A 134 8.39 2.13 3.12
CA LEU A 134 9.56 1.95 3.98
C LEU A 134 10.07 3.31 4.46
N PHE A 135 10.22 3.42 5.77
CA PHE A 135 10.72 4.59 6.47
C PHE A 135 12.06 4.26 7.13
N THR A 136 13.10 4.95 6.71
CA THR A 136 14.45 4.87 7.32
C THR A 136 14.66 5.86 8.46
N SER A 137 13.80 6.89 8.52
CA SER A 137 13.74 7.87 9.60
C SER A 137 12.63 7.48 10.59
N PRO A 138 12.95 7.22 11.88
CA PRO A 138 11.93 6.95 12.90
C PRO A 138 10.93 8.09 13.06
N GLN A 139 11.36 9.34 12.89
CA GLN A 139 10.52 10.52 13.01
C GLN A 139 9.44 10.55 11.93
N ASP A 140 9.81 10.27 10.68
CA ASP A 140 8.87 10.23 9.56
C ASP A 140 7.81 9.15 9.77
N PHE A 141 8.26 7.98 10.24
CA PHE A 141 7.37 6.87 10.60
C PHE A 141 6.40 7.26 11.73
N SER A 142 6.89 7.88 12.81
CA SER A 142 6.04 8.32 13.92
C SER A 142 4.98 9.34 13.51
N VAL A 143 5.29 10.26 12.59
CA VAL A 143 4.31 11.23 12.07
C VAL A 143 3.15 10.50 11.39
N VAL A 144 3.47 9.53 10.53
CA VAL A 144 2.47 8.73 9.81
C VAL A 144 1.63 7.91 10.78
N ILE A 145 2.27 7.21 11.71
CA ILE A 145 1.61 6.36 12.71
C ILE A 145 0.69 7.16 13.63
N ASN A 146 1.14 8.33 14.11
CA ASN A 146 0.28 9.20 14.90
C ASN A 146 -0.95 9.64 14.10
N HIS A 147 -0.79 9.93 12.80
CA HIS A 147 -1.94 10.27 11.96
C HIS A 147 -2.93 9.10 11.78
N LEU A 148 -2.46 7.85 11.86
CA LEU A 148 -3.31 6.65 11.80
C LEU A 148 -4.10 6.39 13.11
N TYR A 149 -3.53 6.65 14.28
CA TYR A 149 -4.14 6.27 15.57
C TYR A 149 -4.84 7.39 16.35
N THR A 150 -4.62 8.66 16.02
CA THR A 150 -5.11 9.79 16.84
C THR A 150 -6.47 10.34 16.36
N SER A 151 -7.44 9.49 16.00
CA SER A 151 -8.78 9.93 15.56
C SER A 151 -9.92 9.04 16.05
#